data_AF-A0A8T4YRA5-F1
#
_entry.id   AF-A0A8T4YRA5-F1
#
_cell.length_a   1.000
_cell.length_b   1.000
_cell.length_c   1.000
_cell.angle_alpha   90.00
_cell.angle_beta   90.00
_cell.angle_gamma   90.00
#
_symmetry.space_group_name_H-M   'P 1'
#
loop_
_entity.id
_entity.type
_entity.pdbx_description
1 polymer ?
#
loop_
_entity_poly.entity_id
_entity_poly.type
_entity_poly.pdbx_seq_one_letter_code
_entity_poly.pdbx_strand_id
1 'polypeptide(L)'
;MDELTSEDVKDASSQVEMVLVPIGSFEQHGRHLPLATDSIIVHEVTRIVAERINLEFPVLIAPLIPLGKSTEHASRAGTISLEGDVLGEVLRSVCRSLVRDGFKKIVFMNGHGGNVSLLTSMLREIREETGAFTASIYLYSEDLLGDSVSRFNEWDMFHACALETSFMMVLRPELVHLEKASRNIPQKFTQQSGYKHLLLSRKRGVEFSWLIDDLSHSGVVGDPTKATPETGRAILESLVERICEVLREVKRV
;
A
#
# COMPACT_ATOMS: atom_id res chain seq x y z
N MET A 1 7.08 -12.85 -11.23
CA MET A 1 8.06 -13.94 -11.01
C MET A 1 7.35 -15.27 -10.78
N ASP A 2 6.14 -15.28 -10.22
CA ASP A 2 5.40 -16.49 -9.85
C ASP A 2 5.22 -17.55 -10.96
N GLU A 3 5.29 -17.15 -12.23
CA GLU A 3 5.16 -18.04 -13.40
C GLU A 3 6.49 -18.35 -14.11
N LEU A 4 7.61 -17.83 -13.60
CA LEU A 4 8.94 -18.00 -14.20
C LEU A 4 9.70 -19.18 -13.58
N THR A 5 10.50 -19.86 -14.38
CA THR A 5 11.49 -20.84 -13.88
C THR A 5 12.73 -20.15 -13.33
N SER A 6 13.60 -20.89 -12.62
CA SER A 6 14.88 -20.36 -12.14
C SER A 6 15.82 -19.94 -13.29
N GLU A 7 15.71 -20.59 -14.46
CA GLU A 7 16.49 -20.21 -15.64
C GLU A 7 15.99 -18.89 -16.21
N ASP A 8 14.67 -18.70 -16.33
CA ASP A 8 14.07 -17.44 -16.79
C ASP A 8 14.49 -16.24 -15.91
N VAL A 9 14.49 -16.41 -14.58
CA VAL A 9 14.91 -15.35 -13.65
C VAL A 9 16.39 -15.00 -13.83
N LYS A 10 17.24 -16.01 -13.98
CA LYS A 10 18.68 -15.81 -14.19
C LYS A 10 18.95 -15.04 -15.48
N ASP A 11 18.26 -15.39 -16.56
CA ASP A 11 18.40 -14.73 -17.86
C ASP A 11 17.86 -13.28 -17.82
N ALA A 12 16.75 -13.06 -17.12
CA ALA A 12 16.11 -11.76 -16.98
C ALA A 12 16.95 -10.75 -16.16
N SER A 13 17.79 -11.20 -15.21
CA SER A 13 18.58 -10.34 -14.31
C SER A 13 19.40 -9.24 -15.00
N SER A 14 19.85 -9.51 -16.24
CA SER A 14 20.65 -8.57 -17.03
C SER A 14 19.82 -7.59 -17.88
N GLN A 15 18.55 -7.90 -18.09
CA GLN A 15 17.64 -7.14 -18.96
C GLN A 15 16.64 -6.30 -18.18
N VAL A 16 16.20 -6.79 -17.01
CA VAL A 16 15.19 -6.17 -16.16
C VAL A 16 15.74 -4.92 -15.47
N GLU A 17 15.05 -3.80 -15.64
CA GLU A 17 15.46 -2.51 -15.08
C GLU A 17 15.24 -2.44 -13.57
N MET A 18 14.17 -3.06 -13.08
CA MET A 18 13.81 -3.05 -11.66
C MET A 18 12.84 -4.18 -11.30
N VAL A 19 12.83 -4.53 -10.01
CA VAL A 19 11.87 -5.46 -9.42
C VAL A 19 10.88 -4.67 -8.57
N LEU A 20 9.59 -4.83 -8.84
CA LEU A 20 8.49 -4.32 -8.04
C LEU A 20 8.14 -5.35 -6.96
N VAL A 21 8.19 -4.95 -5.69
CA VAL A 21 7.89 -5.82 -4.54
C VAL A 21 6.58 -5.37 -3.91
N PRO A 22 5.44 -6.04 -4.20
CA PRO A 22 4.18 -5.68 -3.58
C PRO A 22 4.18 -6.10 -2.11
N ILE A 23 3.82 -5.15 -1.23
CA ILE A 23 3.65 -5.37 0.20
C ILE A 23 2.32 -4.77 0.66
N GLY A 24 1.50 -5.61 1.26
CA GLY A 24 0.20 -5.21 1.81
C GLY A 24 0.13 -5.39 3.32
N SER A 25 -1.04 -5.80 3.78
CA SER A 25 -1.28 -6.27 5.13
C SER A 25 -2.50 -7.21 5.20
N PHE A 26 -2.65 -7.87 6.34
CA PHE A 26 -3.78 -8.71 6.67
C PHE A 26 -4.46 -8.20 7.94
N GLU A 27 -5.43 -7.32 7.76
CA GLU A 27 -6.06 -6.55 8.84
C GLU A 27 -7.54 -6.32 8.59
N GLN A 28 -8.29 -6.12 9.67
CA GLN A 28 -9.70 -5.76 9.61
C GLN A 28 -9.93 -4.58 8.66
N HIS A 29 -10.99 -4.62 7.85
CA HIS A 29 -11.41 -3.51 6.99
C HIS A 29 -12.92 -3.29 7.12
N GLY A 30 -13.39 -3.21 8.37
CA GLY A 30 -14.82 -3.18 8.67
C GLY A 30 -15.53 -4.48 8.27
N ARG A 31 -16.86 -4.40 8.11
CA ARG A 31 -17.70 -5.57 7.81
C ARG A 31 -17.94 -5.79 6.32
N HIS A 32 -17.54 -4.83 5.49
CA HIS A 32 -17.87 -4.78 4.06
C HIS A 32 -16.71 -5.19 3.15
N LEU A 33 -15.48 -5.27 3.67
CA LEU A 33 -14.29 -5.64 2.91
C LEU A 33 -13.56 -6.82 3.59
N PRO A 34 -12.77 -7.61 2.81
CA PRO A 34 -12.00 -8.72 3.34
C PRO A 34 -10.78 -8.25 4.16
N LEU A 35 -10.22 -9.15 4.97
CA LEU A 35 -9.00 -8.89 5.74
C LEU A 35 -7.76 -8.63 4.87
N ALA A 36 -7.78 -9.11 3.63
CA ALA A 36 -6.67 -9.00 2.69
C ALA A 36 -6.78 -7.77 1.76
N THR A 37 -7.61 -6.78 2.09
CA THR A 37 -7.85 -5.59 1.24
C THR A 37 -6.56 -4.97 0.72
N ASP A 38 -5.62 -4.64 1.61
CA ASP A 38 -4.35 -4.01 1.25
C ASP A 38 -3.51 -4.87 0.31
N SER A 39 -3.40 -6.16 0.64
CA SER A 39 -2.68 -7.16 -0.16
C SER A 39 -3.29 -7.37 -1.54
N ILE A 40 -4.63 -7.37 -1.64
CA ILE A 40 -5.33 -7.49 -2.92
C ILE A 40 -5.09 -6.25 -3.77
N ILE A 41 -5.33 -5.05 -3.20
CA ILE A 41 -5.20 -3.79 -3.92
C ILE A 41 -3.76 -3.64 -4.43
N VAL A 42 -2.76 -3.80 -3.57
CA VAL A 42 -1.37 -3.57 -3.96
C VAL A 42 -0.88 -4.57 -5.00
N HIS A 43 -1.32 -5.82 -4.91
CA HIS A 43 -0.93 -6.85 -5.86
C HIS A 43 -1.51 -6.57 -7.25
N GLU A 44 -2.82 -6.28 -7.34
CA GLU A 44 -3.47 -5.97 -8.62
C GLU A 44 -2.95 -4.66 -9.23
N VAL A 45 -2.78 -3.61 -8.42
CA VAL A 45 -2.20 -2.34 -8.91
C VAL A 45 -0.79 -2.56 -9.44
N THR A 46 0.04 -3.34 -8.73
CA THR A 46 1.41 -3.66 -9.18
C THR A 46 1.39 -4.44 -10.50
N ARG A 47 0.46 -5.38 -10.68
CA ARG A 47 0.28 -6.12 -11.94
C ARG A 47 -0.08 -5.18 -13.09
N ILE A 48 -1.06 -4.30 -12.90
CA ILE A 48 -1.51 -3.34 -13.92
C ILE A 48 -0.38 -2.37 -14.30
N VAL A 49 0.38 -1.87 -13.31
CA VAL A 49 1.56 -1.03 -13.53
C VAL A 49 2.63 -1.78 -14.33
N ALA A 50 2.93 -3.03 -13.95
CA ALA A 50 3.92 -3.84 -14.63
C ALA A 50 3.52 -4.11 -16.09
N GLU A 51 2.26 -4.46 -16.35
CA GLU A 51 1.72 -4.65 -17.70
C GLU A 51 1.90 -3.40 -18.57
N ARG A 52 1.66 -2.21 -18.02
CA ARG A 52 1.80 -0.94 -18.73
C ARG A 52 3.27 -0.60 -19.00
N ILE A 53 4.13 -0.67 -17.97
CA ILE A 53 5.53 -0.23 -18.08
C ILE A 53 6.40 -1.22 -18.87
N ASN A 54 6.03 -2.51 -18.90
CA ASN A 54 6.71 -3.53 -19.71
C ASN A 54 6.62 -3.29 -21.22
N LEU A 55 5.72 -2.41 -21.68
CA LEU A 55 5.69 -1.93 -23.07
C LEU A 55 6.85 -0.98 -23.39
N GLU A 56 7.49 -0.40 -22.36
CA GLU A 56 8.59 0.55 -22.49
C GLU A 56 9.93 -0.05 -22.05
N PHE A 57 9.94 -0.80 -20.95
CA PHE A 57 11.11 -1.51 -20.46
C PHE A 57 10.75 -2.63 -19.49
N PRO A 58 11.53 -3.73 -19.44
CA PRO A 58 11.21 -4.89 -18.63
C PRO A 58 11.33 -4.60 -17.12
N VAL A 59 10.27 -4.94 -16.39
CA VAL A 59 10.19 -4.99 -14.92
C VAL A 59 9.68 -6.37 -14.50
N LEU A 60 10.08 -6.81 -13.31
CA LEU A 60 9.55 -8.03 -12.71
C LEU A 60 8.77 -7.71 -11.43
N ILE A 61 7.73 -8.50 -11.17
CA ILE A 61 7.02 -8.48 -9.89
C ILE A 61 7.55 -9.62 -9.03
N ALA A 62 8.07 -9.30 -7.84
CA ALA A 62 8.42 -10.28 -6.82
C ALA A 62 7.16 -10.85 -6.14
N PRO A 63 7.24 -12.00 -5.45
CA PRO A 63 6.12 -12.52 -4.68
C PRO A 63 5.56 -11.48 -3.70
N LEU A 64 4.23 -11.42 -3.59
CA LEU A 64 3.54 -10.58 -2.62
C LEU A 64 4.00 -10.89 -1.19
N ILE A 65 4.29 -9.83 -0.42
CA ILE A 65 4.42 -9.89 1.03
C ILE A 65 3.03 -9.60 1.61
N PRO A 66 2.28 -10.63 2.07
CA PRO A 66 0.87 -10.47 2.42
C PRO A 66 0.66 -9.96 3.85
N LEU A 67 1.69 -10.00 4.70
CA LEU A 67 1.63 -9.57 6.09
C LEU A 67 2.47 -8.31 6.29
N GLY A 68 1.85 -7.27 6.83
CA GLY A 68 2.48 -6.01 7.16
C GLY A 68 2.58 -5.79 8.66
N LYS A 69 2.87 -4.53 9.03
CA LYS A 69 2.81 -4.06 10.41
C LYS A 69 1.48 -3.34 10.63
N SER A 70 0.57 -3.99 11.35
CA SER A 70 -0.81 -3.55 11.62
C SER A 70 -1.13 -3.56 13.11
N THR A 71 -0.17 -3.10 13.93
CA THR A 71 -0.29 -3.05 15.39
C THR A 71 -1.53 -2.25 15.85
N GLU A 72 -1.88 -1.21 15.10
CA GLU A 72 -3.06 -0.36 15.32
C GLU A 72 -4.37 -1.15 15.26
N HIS A 73 -4.41 -2.28 14.56
CA HIS A 73 -5.59 -3.14 14.38
C HIS A 73 -5.53 -4.45 15.20
N ALA A 74 -4.57 -4.59 16.12
CA ALA A 74 -4.31 -5.83 16.85
C ALA A 74 -5.48 -6.33 17.72
N SER A 75 -6.40 -5.44 18.14
CA SER A 75 -7.58 -5.82 18.92
C SER A 75 -8.70 -6.46 18.09
N ARG A 76 -8.51 -6.60 16.77
CA ARG A 76 -9.56 -7.00 15.84
C ARG A 76 -9.36 -8.42 15.33
N ALA A 77 -10.45 -9.19 15.36
CA ALA A 77 -10.43 -10.59 15.00
C ALA A 77 -9.97 -10.77 13.55
N GLY A 78 -9.01 -11.68 13.36
CA GLY A 78 -8.45 -12.00 12.05
C GLY A 78 -7.27 -11.14 11.62
N THR A 79 -6.99 -10.00 12.28
CA THR A 79 -5.76 -9.23 12.00
C THR A 79 -4.54 -10.08 12.34
N ILE A 80 -3.62 -10.22 11.38
CA ILE A 80 -2.32 -10.88 11.55
C ILE A 80 -1.26 -9.83 11.20
N SER A 81 -0.59 -9.33 12.24
CA SER A 81 0.46 -8.32 12.12
C SER A 81 1.82 -8.95 12.43
N LEU A 82 2.83 -8.60 11.64
CA LEU A 82 4.21 -8.81 12.02
C LEU A 82 4.66 -7.71 12.99
N GLU A 83 5.58 -8.06 13.89
CA GLU A 83 6.37 -7.09 14.62
C GLU A 83 7.31 -6.34 13.65
N GLY A 84 7.65 -5.09 13.99
CA GLY A 84 8.41 -4.24 13.08
C GLY A 84 9.83 -4.74 12.77
N ASP A 85 10.48 -5.38 13.74
CA ASP A 85 11.78 -6.03 13.58
C ASP A 85 11.70 -7.26 12.68
N VAL A 86 10.68 -8.09 12.86
CA VAL A 86 10.41 -9.27 12.00
C VAL A 86 10.15 -8.83 10.56
N LEU A 87 9.27 -7.83 10.35
CA LEU A 87 9.01 -7.30 9.01
C LEU A 87 10.27 -6.68 8.41
N GLY A 88 11.08 -5.97 9.20
CA GLY A 88 12.37 -5.44 8.77
C GLY A 88 13.31 -6.53 8.22
N GLU A 89 13.45 -7.66 8.94
CA GLU A 89 14.25 -8.80 8.48
C GLU A 89 13.67 -9.49 7.24
N VAL A 90 12.35 -9.57 7.11
CA VAL A 90 11.70 -10.05 5.87
C VAL A 90 12.10 -9.17 4.69
N LEU A 91 11.97 -7.83 4.82
CA LEU A 91 12.32 -6.88 3.77
C LEU A 91 13.81 -6.97 3.39
N ARG A 92 14.71 -7.06 4.38
CA ARG A 92 16.16 -7.28 4.14
C ARG A 92 16.40 -8.59 3.39
N SER A 93 15.77 -9.68 3.81
CA SER A 93 15.95 -11.01 3.23
C SER A 93 15.47 -11.12 1.79
N VAL A 94 14.34 -10.48 1.47
CA VAL A 94 13.83 -10.36 0.10
C VAL A 94 14.82 -9.58 -0.76
N CYS A 95 15.27 -8.41 -0.30
CA CYS A 95 16.23 -7.60 -1.04
C CYS A 95 17.57 -8.31 -1.26
N ARG A 96 18.15 -8.94 -0.23
CA ARG A 96 19.39 -9.72 -0.35
C ARG A 96 19.26 -10.82 -1.40
N SER A 97 18.11 -11.49 -1.44
CA SER A 97 17.85 -12.56 -2.41
C SER A 97 17.79 -12.01 -3.84
N LEU A 98 17.05 -10.92 -4.06
CA LEU A 98 16.96 -10.27 -5.37
C LEU A 98 18.33 -9.72 -5.82
N VAL A 99 19.11 -9.13 -4.92
CA VAL A 99 20.45 -8.61 -5.24
C VAL A 99 21.42 -9.74 -5.56
N ARG A 100 21.36 -10.86 -4.81
CA ARG A 100 22.15 -12.07 -5.11
C ARG A 100 21.86 -12.58 -6.52
N ASP A 101 20.61 -12.47 -6.97
CA ASP A 101 20.19 -12.89 -8.30
C ASP A 101 20.50 -11.84 -9.39
N GLY A 102 21.14 -10.71 -9.02
CA GLY A 102 21.69 -9.71 -9.94
C GLY A 102 20.87 -8.43 -10.09
N PHE A 103 19.70 -8.33 -9.46
CA PHE A 103 18.84 -7.15 -9.57
C PHE A 103 19.43 -5.95 -8.82
N LYS A 104 19.37 -4.77 -9.46
CA LYS A 104 20.04 -3.55 -8.95
C LYS A 104 19.08 -2.48 -8.44
N LYS A 105 17.79 -2.56 -8.82
CA LYS A 105 16.75 -1.60 -8.43
C LYS A 105 15.55 -2.36 -7.89
N ILE A 106 15.13 -2.02 -6.69
CA ILE A 106 14.02 -2.67 -5.98
C ILE A 106 13.04 -1.58 -5.55
N VAL A 107 11.81 -1.68 -5.99
CA VAL A 107 10.75 -0.70 -5.68
C VAL A 107 9.65 -1.41 -4.89
N PHE A 108 9.51 -1.08 -3.62
CA PHE A 108 8.42 -1.55 -2.80
C PHE A 108 7.12 -0.84 -3.20
N MET A 109 6.14 -1.60 -3.67
CA MET A 109 4.79 -1.11 -3.89
C MET A 109 4.01 -1.35 -2.60
N ASN A 110 3.66 -0.30 -1.86
CA ASN A 110 3.09 -0.41 -0.53
C ASN A 110 1.59 -0.06 -0.52
N GLY A 111 0.78 -1.02 -0.07
CA GLY A 111 -0.68 -0.88 0.05
C GLY A 111 -1.17 -0.57 1.45
N HIS A 112 -0.31 -0.37 2.45
CA HIS A 112 -0.73 -0.21 3.84
C HIS A 112 -0.02 0.95 4.55
N GLY A 113 -0.77 1.77 5.29
CA GLY A 113 -0.25 2.92 6.04
C GLY A 113 0.75 2.53 7.14
N GLY A 114 0.50 1.44 7.87
CA GLY A 114 1.34 1.01 8.99
C GLY A 114 2.75 0.57 8.60
N ASN A 115 2.98 0.27 7.32
CA ASN A 115 4.29 -0.08 6.77
C ASN A 115 5.17 1.14 6.45
N VAL A 116 4.58 2.33 6.26
CA VAL A 116 5.26 3.49 5.63
C VAL A 116 6.53 3.92 6.38
N SER A 117 6.45 4.09 7.71
CA SER A 117 7.60 4.56 8.50
C SER A 117 8.73 3.53 8.55
N LEU A 118 8.37 2.23 8.65
CA LEU A 118 9.36 1.16 8.64
C LEU A 118 10.06 1.06 7.29
N LEU A 119 9.29 1.01 6.18
CA LEU A 119 9.84 1.01 4.83
C LEU A 119 10.79 2.18 4.63
N THR A 120 10.37 3.40 5.01
CA THR A 120 11.19 4.61 4.87
C THR A 120 12.52 4.52 5.61
N SER A 121 12.57 3.93 6.81
CA SER A 121 13.84 3.66 7.50
C SER A 121 14.67 2.63 6.73
N MET A 122 14.03 1.53 6.35
CA MET A 122 14.67 0.36 5.77
C MET A 122 15.30 0.61 4.39
N LEU A 123 14.77 1.53 3.58
CA LEU A 123 15.33 1.84 2.25
C LEU A 123 16.83 2.18 2.33
N ARG A 124 17.22 3.09 3.25
CA ARG A 124 18.62 3.52 3.35
C ARG A 124 19.52 2.40 3.88
N GLU A 125 19.05 1.65 4.87
CA GLU A 125 19.79 0.53 5.45
C GLU A 125 20.04 -0.57 4.41
N ILE A 126 19.01 -0.95 3.64
CA ILE A 126 19.15 -1.96 2.58
C ILE A 126 20.08 -1.46 1.47
N ARG A 127 19.98 -0.18 1.09
CA ARG A 127 20.88 0.39 0.08
C ARG A 127 22.33 0.43 0.54
N GLU A 128 22.60 0.83 1.78
CA GLU A 128 23.94 0.80 2.36
C GLU A 128 24.50 -0.61 2.35
N GLU A 129 23.69 -1.59 2.75
CA GLU A 129 24.11 -2.97 2.89
C GLU A 129 24.34 -3.68 1.55
N THR A 130 23.44 -3.48 0.58
CA THR A 130 23.38 -4.28 -0.65
C THR A 130 23.91 -3.54 -1.88
N GLY A 131 24.02 -2.21 -1.81
CA GLY A 131 24.35 -1.34 -2.95
C GLY A 131 23.20 -1.14 -3.95
N ALA A 132 22.08 -1.86 -3.81
CA ALA A 132 20.93 -1.70 -4.70
C ALA A 132 20.21 -0.37 -4.47
N PHE A 133 19.70 0.23 -5.54
CA PHE A 133 18.77 1.34 -5.40
C PHE A 133 17.43 0.82 -4.87
N THR A 134 16.94 1.42 -3.80
CA THR A 134 15.67 1.05 -3.19
C THR A 134 14.72 2.24 -3.13
N ALA A 135 13.46 2.04 -3.50
CA ALA A 135 12.40 3.03 -3.34
C ALA A 135 11.14 2.38 -2.73
N SER A 136 10.25 3.20 -2.17
CA SER A 136 8.93 2.78 -1.71
C SER A 136 7.88 3.74 -2.26
N ILE A 137 6.84 3.18 -2.87
CA ILE A 137 5.70 3.90 -3.43
C ILE A 137 4.48 3.54 -2.58
N TYR A 138 3.94 4.50 -1.83
CA TYR A 138 2.71 4.29 -1.06
C TYR A 138 1.49 4.63 -1.92
N LEU A 139 0.68 3.65 -2.27
CA LEU A 139 -0.43 3.80 -3.21
C LEU A 139 -1.45 4.87 -2.81
N TYR A 140 -1.58 5.15 -1.51
CA TYR A 140 -2.57 6.09 -1.01
C TYR A 140 -1.98 7.48 -0.70
N SER A 141 -0.82 7.84 -1.27
CA SER A 141 -0.25 9.18 -1.11
C SER A 141 -0.99 10.23 -1.96
N GLU A 142 -1.17 11.44 -1.43
CA GLU A 142 -1.97 12.48 -2.10
C GLU A 142 -1.34 12.94 -3.44
N ASP A 143 -0.01 12.92 -3.55
CA ASP A 143 0.71 13.29 -4.77
C ASP A 143 0.51 12.28 -5.92
N LEU A 144 0.39 11.00 -5.60
CA LEU A 144 0.11 9.94 -6.58
C LEU A 144 -1.38 9.81 -6.90
N LEU A 145 -2.26 10.16 -5.97
CA LEU A 145 -3.70 10.16 -6.23
C LEU A 145 -4.13 11.43 -7.00
N GLY A 146 -3.46 12.56 -6.79
CA GLY A 146 -3.70 13.81 -7.49
C GLY A 146 -5.16 14.28 -7.41
N ASP A 147 -5.65 14.92 -8.47
CA ASP A 147 -7.00 15.50 -8.49
C ASP A 147 -8.12 14.45 -8.56
N SER A 148 -7.79 13.17 -8.81
CA SER A 148 -8.78 12.08 -8.87
C SER A 148 -9.51 11.87 -7.53
N VAL A 149 -8.88 12.31 -6.43
CA VAL A 149 -9.44 12.27 -5.07
C VAL A 149 -9.87 13.65 -4.55
N SER A 150 -9.94 14.68 -5.39
CA SER A 150 -10.31 16.05 -4.99
C SER A 150 -11.67 16.17 -4.28
N ARG A 151 -12.58 15.23 -4.55
CA ARG A 151 -13.90 15.13 -3.90
C ARG A 151 -13.87 14.46 -2.53
N PHE A 152 -12.78 13.80 -2.17
CA PHE A 152 -12.60 13.11 -0.91
C PHE A 152 -12.02 14.05 0.14
N ASN A 153 -12.56 13.96 1.36
CA ASN A 153 -11.89 14.55 2.52
C ASN A 153 -10.90 13.55 3.11
N GLU A 154 -10.15 13.98 4.13
CA GLU A 154 -9.13 13.17 4.80
C GLU A 154 -9.65 11.82 5.34
N TRP A 155 -10.92 11.73 5.74
CA TRP A 155 -11.54 10.51 6.27
C TRP A 155 -12.00 9.56 5.17
N ASP A 156 -12.29 10.06 3.97
CA ASP A 156 -12.64 9.23 2.82
C ASP A 156 -11.43 8.46 2.27
N MET A 157 -10.23 8.68 2.85
CA MET A 157 -8.94 8.11 2.47
C MET A 157 -8.14 7.57 3.67
N PHE A 158 -8.80 7.27 4.80
CA PHE A 158 -8.11 6.82 6.01
C PHE A 158 -8.02 5.29 6.14
N HIS A 159 -9.12 4.59 6.48
CA HIS A 159 -9.11 3.13 6.62
C HIS A 159 -10.50 2.50 6.50
N ALA A 160 -10.60 1.40 5.76
CA ALA A 160 -11.85 0.81 5.27
C ALA A 160 -12.79 1.86 4.65
N CYS A 161 -12.17 2.83 3.97
CA CYS A 161 -12.78 4.10 3.61
C CYS A 161 -13.36 4.08 2.18
N ALA A 162 -13.84 5.22 1.69
CA ALA A 162 -14.39 5.33 0.34
C ALA A 162 -13.36 4.98 -0.74
N LEU A 163 -12.10 5.35 -0.54
CA LEU A 163 -10.99 5.08 -1.47
C LEU A 163 -10.76 3.58 -1.65
N GLU A 164 -10.46 2.85 -0.56
CA GLU A 164 -10.17 1.41 -0.61
C GLU A 164 -11.38 0.61 -1.10
N THR A 165 -12.57 0.99 -0.63
CA THR A 165 -13.81 0.35 -1.09
C THR A 165 -14.01 0.57 -2.59
N SER A 166 -13.72 1.75 -3.11
CA SER A 166 -13.81 2.03 -4.56
C SER A 166 -12.81 1.22 -5.37
N PHE A 167 -11.58 1.03 -4.88
CA PHE A 167 -10.62 0.13 -5.53
C PHE A 167 -11.13 -1.31 -5.55
N MET A 168 -11.59 -1.82 -4.41
CA MET A 168 -12.08 -3.20 -4.31
C MET A 168 -13.31 -3.45 -5.19
N MET A 169 -14.20 -2.46 -5.36
CA MET A 169 -15.34 -2.55 -6.29
C MET A 169 -14.94 -2.67 -7.77
N VAL A 170 -13.70 -2.33 -8.13
CA VAL A 170 -13.17 -2.49 -9.48
C VAL A 170 -12.33 -3.75 -9.59
N LEU A 171 -11.47 -3.98 -8.62
CA LEU A 171 -10.47 -5.05 -8.66
C LEU A 171 -11.07 -6.41 -8.32
N ARG A 172 -11.90 -6.49 -7.28
CA ARG A 172 -12.49 -7.72 -6.73
C ARG A 172 -13.92 -7.47 -6.21
N PRO A 173 -14.86 -7.04 -7.07
CA PRO A 173 -16.21 -6.62 -6.67
C PRO A 173 -16.98 -7.69 -5.91
N GLU A 174 -16.72 -8.97 -6.18
CA GLU A 174 -17.37 -10.10 -5.54
C GLU A 174 -17.02 -10.25 -4.05
N LEU A 175 -15.97 -9.58 -3.57
CA LEU A 175 -15.56 -9.54 -2.17
C LEU A 175 -16.13 -8.33 -1.41
N VAL A 176 -16.85 -7.44 -2.09
CA VAL A 176 -17.40 -6.21 -1.50
C VAL A 176 -18.84 -6.42 -1.07
N HIS A 177 -19.09 -6.26 0.23
CA HIS A 177 -20.41 -6.35 0.84
C HIS A 177 -20.90 -4.95 1.25
N LEU A 178 -21.18 -4.09 0.27
CA LEU A 178 -21.50 -2.67 0.51
C LEU A 178 -22.73 -2.48 1.41
N GLU A 179 -23.66 -3.44 1.43
CA GLU A 179 -24.82 -3.45 2.33
C GLU A 179 -24.45 -3.55 3.82
N LYS A 180 -23.21 -3.98 4.12
CA LYS A 180 -22.66 -4.05 5.48
C LYS A 180 -21.77 -2.84 5.82
N ALA A 181 -21.58 -1.92 4.87
CA ALA A 181 -20.73 -0.76 5.04
C ALA A 181 -21.36 0.23 6.02
N SER A 182 -20.56 0.80 6.90
CA SER A 182 -21.03 1.76 7.89
C SER A 182 -20.07 2.94 7.96
N ARG A 183 -20.60 4.16 7.81
CA ARG A 183 -19.86 5.39 8.05
C ARG A 183 -19.43 5.49 9.52
N ASN A 184 -18.18 5.85 9.76
CA ASN A 184 -17.68 6.23 11.07
C ASN A 184 -16.62 7.33 10.93
N ILE A 185 -16.93 8.53 11.41
CA ILE A 185 -15.94 9.61 11.55
C ILE A 185 -15.54 9.67 13.01
N PRO A 186 -14.23 9.60 13.35
CA PRO A 186 -13.78 9.60 14.74
C PRO A 186 -14.24 10.85 15.50
N GLN A 187 -14.54 10.68 16.78
CA GLN A 187 -14.85 11.81 17.68
C GLN A 187 -13.60 12.34 18.39
N LYS A 188 -12.58 11.51 18.58
CA LYS A 188 -11.29 11.88 19.17
C LYS A 188 -10.30 12.27 18.10
N PHE A 189 -9.34 13.11 18.46
CA PHE A 189 -8.24 13.55 17.60
C PHE A 189 -8.69 14.24 16.31
N THR A 190 -9.88 14.83 16.30
CA THR A 190 -10.39 15.64 15.20
C THR A 190 -10.44 17.11 15.59
N GLN A 191 -10.59 18.03 14.64
CA GLN A 191 -10.75 19.46 14.96
C GLN A 191 -11.95 19.71 15.90
N GLN A 192 -12.97 18.85 15.82
CA GLN A 192 -14.19 18.92 16.64
C GLN A 192 -13.98 18.43 18.08
N SER A 193 -12.91 17.67 18.33
CA SER A 193 -12.58 17.12 19.65
C SER A 193 -11.98 18.16 20.62
N GLY A 194 -11.71 19.39 20.16
CA GLY A 194 -11.12 20.46 20.95
C GLY A 194 -9.59 20.42 21.07
N TYR A 195 -8.93 19.39 20.53
CA TYR A 195 -7.47 19.35 20.45
C TYR A 195 -6.93 20.33 19.40
N LYS A 196 -5.84 21.05 19.74
CA LYS A 196 -5.14 21.94 18.81
C LYS A 196 -4.02 21.24 18.03
N HIS A 197 -3.30 20.34 18.70
CA HIS A 197 -2.08 19.71 18.17
C HIS A 197 -2.19 18.20 18.00
N LEU A 198 -2.92 17.52 18.89
CA LEU A 198 -3.20 16.09 18.81
C LEU A 198 -4.36 15.81 17.84
N LEU A 199 -4.14 16.13 16.57
CA LEU A 199 -5.08 15.85 15.49
C LEU A 199 -4.55 14.76 14.59
N LEU A 200 -5.37 13.74 14.37
CA LEU A 200 -5.08 12.67 13.44
C LEU A 200 -5.14 13.26 12.02
N SER A 201 -3.97 13.50 11.43
CA SER A 201 -3.86 14.14 10.12
C SER A 201 -2.56 13.74 9.45
N ARG A 202 -2.64 13.49 8.14
CA ARG A 202 -1.47 13.16 7.30
C ARG A 202 -0.61 14.39 6.94
N LYS A 203 -1.04 15.59 7.32
CA LYS A 203 -0.42 16.88 6.93
C LYS A 203 0.31 17.58 8.08
N ARG A 204 0.39 16.97 9.25
CA ARG A 204 0.94 17.60 10.46
C ARG A 204 2.20 16.88 10.92
N GLY A 205 3.15 17.66 11.45
CA GLY A 205 4.40 17.12 12.00
C GLY A 205 4.29 16.55 13.42
N VAL A 206 3.10 16.57 14.04
CA VAL A 206 2.88 15.95 15.35
C VAL A 206 2.26 14.58 15.13
N GLU A 207 3.08 13.55 15.32
CA GLU A 207 2.65 12.15 15.31
C GLU A 207 2.48 11.64 16.75
N PHE A 208 1.53 10.73 16.96
CA PHE A 208 1.23 10.14 18.26
C PHE A 208 0.65 8.75 18.09
N SER A 209 0.76 7.92 19.12
CA SER A 209 0.19 6.57 19.12
C SER A 209 -1.32 6.60 19.21
N TRP A 210 -1.98 5.77 18.43
CA TRP A 210 -3.41 5.47 18.51
C TRP A 210 -3.62 3.99 18.18
N LEU A 211 -4.68 3.42 18.73
CA LEU A 211 -5.20 2.12 18.33
C LEU A 211 -6.57 2.29 17.69
N ILE A 212 -7.02 1.32 16.91
CA ILE A 212 -8.31 1.41 16.21
C ILE A 212 -9.49 1.62 17.17
N ASP A 213 -9.39 1.11 18.40
CA ASP A 213 -10.40 1.28 19.44
C ASP A 213 -10.51 2.72 19.97
N ASP A 214 -9.46 3.54 19.78
CA ASP A 214 -9.53 4.98 20.07
C ASP A 214 -10.39 5.74 19.05
N LEU A 215 -10.51 5.19 17.83
CA LEU A 215 -11.10 5.87 16.69
C LEU A 215 -12.50 5.34 16.35
N SER A 216 -12.67 4.01 16.35
CA SER A 216 -13.86 3.37 15.79
C SER A 216 -14.16 2.01 16.39
N HIS A 217 -15.38 1.82 16.89
CA HIS A 217 -15.87 0.51 17.33
C HIS A 217 -16.10 -0.47 16.18
N SER A 218 -16.45 -0.02 14.98
CA SER A 218 -16.63 -0.92 13.83
C SER A 218 -15.30 -1.26 13.14
N GLY A 219 -14.25 -0.50 13.43
CA GLY A 219 -12.96 -0.58 12.76
C GLY A 219 -12.90 0.23 11.46
N VAL A 220 -14.02 0.72 10.94
CA VAL A 220 -14.04 1.67 9.81
C VAL A 220 -13.66 3.06 10.30
N VAL A 221 -12.81 3.78 9.55
CA VAL A 221 -12.52 5.20 9.78
C VAL A 221 -12.70 5.93 8.45
N GLY A 222 -13.89 6.50 8.26
CA GLY A 222 -14.31 7.10 6.99
C GLY A 222 -15.76 6.87 6.64
N ASP A 223 -16.09 7.10 5.37
CA ASP A 223 -17.43 6.85 4.82
C ASP A 223 -17.37 5.95 3.56
N PRO A 224 -17.31 4.62 3.72
CA PRO A 224 -17.31 3.69 2.59
C PRO A 224 -18.58 3.73 1.75
N THR A 225 -19.68 4.32 2.23
CA THR A 225 -20.95 4.37 1.48
C THR A 225 -20.88 5.30 0.27
N LYS A 226 -19.86 6.16 0.19
CA LYS A 226 -19.57 7.04 -0.95
C LYS A 226 -18.81 6.33 -2.07
N ALA A 227 -18.39 5.09 -1.88
CA ALA A 227 -17.60 4.35 -2.85
C ALA A 227 -18.43 4.00 -4.09
N THR A 228 -17.83 4.13 -5.27
CA THR A 228 -18.45 3.66 -6.52
C THR A 228 -17.39 3.04 -7.45
N PRO A 229 -17.76 2.09 -8.32
CA PRO A 229 -16.83 1.50 -9.29
C PRO A 229 -16.26 2.55 -10.26
N GLU A 230 -17.04 3.55 -10.65
CA GLU A 230 -16.61 4.62 -11.57
C GLU A 230 -15.50 5.45 -10.95
N THR A 231 -15.63 5.72 -9.65
CA THR A 231 -14.63 6.43 -8.87
C THR A 231 -13.36 5.60 -8.75
N GLY A 232 -13.51 4.31 -8.43
CA GLY A 232 -12.38 3.38 -8.37
C GLY A 232 -11.60 3.32 -9.67
N ARG A 233 -12.28 3.26 -10.82
CA ARG A 233 -11.64 3.24 -12.15
C ARG A 233 -10.88 4.53 -12.43
N ALA A 234 -11.49 5.68 -12.15
CA ALA A 234 -10.86 6.98 -12.38
C ALA A 234 -9.60 7.17 -11.52
N ILE A 235 -9.66 6.79 -10.24
CA ILE A 235 -8.51 6.87 -9.33
C ILE A 235 -7.43 5.88 -9.75
N LEU A 236 -7.80 4.64 -10.08
CA LEU A 236 -6.86 3.59 -10.50
C LEU A 236 -6.07 4.00 -11.74
N GLU A 237 -6.75 4.56 -12.75
CA GLU A 237 -6.10 5.03 -13.98
C GLU A 237 -5.10 6.15 -13.69
N SER A 238 -5.48 7.15 -12.89
CA SER A 238 -4.60 8.25 -12.49
C SER A 238 -3.40 7.75 -11.68
N LEU A 239 -3.63 6.81 -10.75
CA LEU A 239 -2.59 6.24 -9.89
C LEU A 239 -1.57 5.45 -10.72
N VAL A 240 -2.04 4.57 -11.60
CA VAL A 240 -1.18 3.76 -12.47
C VAL A 240 -0.31 4.65 -13.35
N GLU A 241 -0.88 5.68 -13.97
CA GLU A 241 -0.11 6.59 -14.83
C GLU A 241 1.02 7.29 -14.07
N ARG A 242 0.71 7.86 -12.88
CA ARG A 242 1.71 8.53 -12.05
C ARG A 242 2.78 7.58 -11.53
N ILE A 243 2.41 6.33 -11.20
CA ILE A 243 3.41 5.32 -10.84
C ILE A 243 4.32 5.02 -12.03
N CYS A 244 3.78 4.86 -13.24
CA CYS A 244 4.59 4.67 -14.44
C CYS A 244 5.56 5.85 -14.67
N GLU A 245 5.13 7.10 -14.46
CA GLU A 245 6.01 8.26 -14.48
C GLU A 245 7.16 8.14 -13.46
N VAL A 246 6.85 7.79 -12.21
CA VAL A 246 7.88 7.55 -11.18
C VAL A 246 8.85 6.44 -11.59
N LEU A 247 8.36 5.33 -12.15
CA LEU A 247 9.24 4.23 -12.58
C LEU A 247 10.15 4.63 -13.75
N ARG A 248 9.69 5.50 -14.67
CA ARG A 248 10.54 6.08 -15.72
C ARG A 248 11.66 6.93 -15.11
N GLU A 249 11.40 7.64 -14.01
CA GLU A 249 12.44 8.37 -13.28
C GLU A 249 13.41 7.44 -12.55
N VAL A 250 12.90 6.42 -11.85
CA VAL A 250 13.72 5.40 -11.18
C VAL A 250 14.66 4.70 -12.16
N LYS A 251 14.21 4.45 -13.40
CA LYS A 251 15.06 3.88 -14.45
C LYS A 251 16.29 4.73 -14.75
N ARG A 252 16.23 6.06 -14.59
CA ARG A 252 17.32 6.99 -14.93
C ARG A 252 18.40 7.15 -13.84
N VAL A 253 18.11 6.71 -12.62
CA VAL A 253 19.04 6.78 -11.46
C VAL A 253 20.00 5.60 -11.44
#